data_AF-A0A0T7A119-F1
#
_entry.id   AF-A0A0T7A119-F1
#
_cell.length_a   1.000
_cell.length_b   1.000
_cell.length_c   1.000
_cell.angle_alpha   90.00
_cell.angle_beta   90.00
_cell.angle_gamma   90.00
#
_symmetry.space_group_name_H-M   'P 1'
#
loop_
_entity.id
_entity.type
_entity.pdbx_description
1 polymer ?
#
loop_
_entity_poly.entity_id
_entity_poly.type
_entity_poly.pdbx_seq_one_letter_code
_entity_poly.pdbx_strand_id
1 'polypeptide(L)' 'MNMEAWRKNEHVDSFDKLQKGTMLTVEGYFKPDEWVDQQGTKHNRIIFIANKFYPTPDKEETPAAEPEKPTKKGKK' A
#
# COMPACT_ATOMS: atom_id res chain seq x y z
N MET A 1 -6.25 -4.81 5.75
CA MET A 1 -5.40 -5.06 4.58
C MET A 1 -4.10 -5.66 5.07
N ASN A 2 -3.76 -6.88 4.66
CA ASN A 2 -2.52 -7.52 5.09
C ASN A 2 -1.42 -7.21 4.08
N MET A 3 -0.22 -6.91 4.56
CA MET A 3 0.94 -6.63 3.73
C MET A 3 2.09 -7.53 4.16
N GLU A 4 2.70 -8.20 3.19
CA GLU A 4 3.82 -9.10 3.40
C GLU A 4 5.04 -8.55 2.65
N ALA A 5 6.19 -8.47 3.32
CA ALA A 5 7.44 -8.02 2.74
C ALA A 5 8.53 -9.05 3.00
N TRP A 6 9.13 -9.59 1.93
CA TRP A 6 10.24 -10.54 2.01
C TRP A 6 11.54 -9.79 1.73
N ARG A 7 12.45 -9.71 2.71
CA ARG A 7 13.75 -9.04 2.56
C ARG A 7 14.90 -10.02 2.76
N LYS A 8 15.98 -9.82 2.02
CA LYS A 8 17.26 -10.52 2.25
C LYS A 8 17.86 -10.04 3.58
N ASN A 9 18.57 -10.93 4.28
CA ASN A 9 19.05 -10.76 5.66
C ASN A 9 19.92 -9.50 5.90
N GLU A 10 20.54 -8.93 4.86
CA GLU A 10 21.33 -7.69 4.97
C GLU A 10 20.48 -6.41 5.14
N HIS A 11 19.16 -6.48 4.97
CA HIS A 11 18.27 -5.33 5.13
C HIS A 11 17.43 -5.39 6.41
N VAL A 12 17.91 -6.09 7.45
CA VAL A 12 17.22 -6.18 8.74
C VAL A 12 17.02 -4.80 9.39
N ASP A 13 17.94 -3.86 9.20
CA ASP A 13 17.81 -2.47 9.68
C ASP A 13 16.63 -1.71 9.04
N SER A 14 16.08 -2.20 7.92
CA SER A 14 14.87 -1.63 7.32
C SER A 14 13.62 -1.92 8.16
N PHE A 15 13.65 -2.92 9.03
CA PHE A 15 12.54 -3.22 9.95
C PHE A 15 12.44 -2.23 11.11
N ASP A 16 13.54 -1.58 11.51
CA ASP A 16 13.50 -0.54 12.55
C ASP A 16 12.64 0.66 12.12
N LYS A 17 12.56 0.92 10.80
CA LYS A 17 11.71 1.95 10.20
C LYS A 17 10.22 1.56 10.17
N LEU A 18 9.88 0.27 10.35
CA LEU A 18 8.51 -0.25 10.38
C LEU A 18 7.93 -0.13 11.80
N GLN A 19 7.75 1.10 12.27
CA GLN A 19 7.09 1.38 13.55
C GLN A 19 5.60 1.71 13.36
N LYS A 20 4.78 1.34 14.35
CA LYS A 20 3.36 1.67 14.35
C LYS A 20 3.20 3.19 14.36
N GLY A 21 2.53 3.72 13.34
CA GLY A 21 2.30 5.17 13.18
C GLY A 21 3.23 5.85 12.18
N THR A 22 4.24 5.15 11.65
CA THR A 22 5.13 5.71 10.62
C THR A 22 4.45 5.66 9.25
N MET A 23 4.45 6.78 8.53
CA MET A 23 3.99 6.84 7.14
C MET A 23 5.08 6.29 6.22
N LEU A 24 4.76 5.23 5.49
CA LEU A 24 5.67 4.56 4.58
C LEU A 24 4.99 4.38 3.22
N THR A 25 5.74 4.67 2.16
CA THR A 25 5.32 4.37 0.79
C THR A 25 5.77 2.96 0.47
N VAL A 26 4.82 2.13 0.04
CA VAL A 26 5.02 0.71 -0.23
C VAL A 26 4.70 0.43 -1.69
N GLU A 27 5.65 -0.17 -2.40
CA GLU A 27 5.50 -0.59 -3.78
C GLU A 27 5.47 -2.11 -3.86
N GLY A 28 4.49 -2.64 -4.59
CA GLY A 28 4.17 -4.06 -4.53
C GLY A 28 2.99 -4.44 -5.41
N TYR A 29 2.47 -5.65 -5.21
CA TYR A 29 1.32 -6.17 -5.96
C TYR A 29 0.33 -6.87 -5.04
N PHE A 30 -0.94 -6.91 -5.45
CA PHE A 30 -1.96 -7.69 -4.74
C PHE A 30 -1.94 -9.13 -5.21
N LYS A 31 -1.94 -10.05 -4.25
CA LYS A 31 -2.07 -11.49 -4.48
C LYS A 31 -3.27 -12.02 -3.68
N PRO A 32 -4.24 -12.69 -4.33
CA PRO A 32 -5.24 -13.44 -3.60
C PRO A 32 -4.56 -14.66 -2.97
N ASP A 33 -4.78 -14.83 -1.68
CA ASP A 33 -4.29 -15.94 -0.88
C ASP A 33 -5.49 -16.71 -0.32
N GLU A 34 -5.60 -17.96 -0.73
CA GLU A 34 -6.62 -18.87 -0.24
C GLU A 34 -6.01 -19.72 0.87
N TRP A 35 -6.56 -19.62 2.07
CA TRP A 35 -6.15 -20.45 3.19
C TRP A 35 -7.35 -21.22 3.75
N VAL A 36 -7.07 -22.41 4.26
CA VAL A 36 -8.09 -23.25 4.90
C VAL A 36 -7.89 -23.13 6.40
N ASP A 37 -8.95 -22.78 7.12
CA ASP A 37 -8.88 -22.77 8.58
C ASP A 37 -8.72 -24.19 9.14
N GLN A 38 -8.45 -24.27 10.43
CA GLN A 38 -8.30 -25.56 11.12
C GLN A 38 -9.61 -26.38 11.14
N GLN A 39 -10.73 -25.79 10.75
CA GLN A 39 -12.07 -26.37 10.72
C GLN A 39 -12.51 -26.77 9.30
N GLY A 40 -11.66 -26.56 8.28
CA GLY A 40 -11.90 -26.93 6.88
C GLY A 40 -12.59 -25.86 6.03
N THR A 41 -12.86 -24.68 6.58
CA THR A 41 -13.46 -23.53 5.89
C THR A 41 -12.42 -22.88 4.98
N LYS A 42 -12.75 -22.73 3.69
CA LYS A 42 -11.93 -21.98 2.73
C LYS A 42 -12.15 -20.49 2.93
N HIS A 43 -11.06 -19.78 3.19
CA HIS A 43 -11.02 -18.32 3.27
C HIS A 43 -10.18 -17.76 2.15
N ASN A 44 -10.68 -16.70 1.51
CA ASN A 44 -9.92 -15.90 0.58
C ASN A 44 -9.52 -14.58 1.27
N ARG A 45 -8.23 -14.25 1.23
CA ARG A 45 -7.72 -12.95 1.68
C ARG A 45 -6.89 -12.33 0.57
N ILE A 46 -7.04 -11.03 0.35
CA ILE A 46 -6.17 -10.28 -0.56
C ILE A 46 -4.99 -9.77 0.27
N ILE A 47 -3.78 -10.18 -0.10
CA ILE A 47 -2.54 -9.76 0.53
C ILE A 47 -1.80 -8.82 -0.43
N PHE A 48 -1.22 -7.73 0.09
CA PHE A 48 -0.30 -6.90 -0.67
C PHE A 48 1.14 -7.35 -0.43
N ILE A 49 1.81 -7.81 -1.48
CA ILE A 49 3.22 -8.20 -1.40
C ILE A 49 4.06 -6.96 -1.69
N ALA A 50 4.71 -6.41 -0.68
CA ALA A 50 5.58 -5.25 -0.80
C ALA A 50 6.99 -5.68 -1.24
N ASN A 51 7.39 -5.24 -2.44
CA ASN A 51 8.73 -5.44 -2.98
C ASN A 51 9.71 -4.37 -2.46
N LYS A 52 9.23 -3.13 -2.28
CA LYS A 52 10.03 -2.00 -1.80
C LYS A 52 9.18 -1.17 -0.85
N PHE A 53 9.81 -0.60 0.17
CA PHE A 53 9.17 0.40 1.02
C PHE A 53 10.22 1.38 1.53
N TYR A 54 9.83 2.64 1.61
CA TYR A 54 10.68 3.75 2.04
C TYR A 54 9.87 4.76 2.85
N PRO A 55 10.52 5.55 3.73
CA PRO A 55 9.85 6.65 4.42
C PRO A 55 9.18 7.54 3.39
N THR A 56 7.88 7.78 3.57
CA THR A 56 7.17 8.71 2.70
C THR A 56 7.86 10.05 2.85
N PRO A 57 8.49 10.60 1.78
CA PRO A 57 9.09 11.91 1.88
C PRO A 57 8.01 12.90 2.30
N ASP A 58 8.30 13.78 3.25
CA ASP A 58 7.42 14.82 3.80
C ASP A 58 6.99 15.87 2.76
N LYS A 59 7.14 15.56 1.48
CA LYS A 59 6.65 16.39 0.40
C LYS A 59 5.15 16.22 0.35
N GLU A 60 4.46 17.12 1.05
CA GLU A 60 3.27 17.79 0.54
C GLU A 60 3.33 17.87 -0.99
N GLU A 61 2.71 16.91 -1.66
CA GLU A 61 2.15 17.13 -2.97
C GLU A 61 0.71 16.68 -2.84
N THR A 62 -0.13 17.69 -2.55
CA THR A 62 -1.53 17.82 -2.93
C THR A 62 -2.04 16.57 -3.66
N PRO A 63 -3.13 15.90 -3.21
CA PRO A 63 -3.82 14.97 -4.10
C PRO A 63 -3.99 15.71 -5.42
N ALA A 64 -3.49 15.12 -6.50
CA ALA A 64 -3.67 15.64 -7.84
C ALA A 64 -5.17 15.85 -7.98
N ALA A 65 -5.61 17.08 -7.71
CA ALA A 65 -6.95 17.52 -7.98
C ALA A 65 -7.08 17.22 -9.46
N GLU A 66 -8.01 16.32 -9.78
CA GLU A 66 -8.49 16.10 -11.13
C GLU A 66 -8.45 17.45 -11.86
N PRO A 67 -7.87 17.55 -13.07
CA PRO A 67 -7.99 18.77 -13.82
C PRO A 67 -9.48 19.05 -13.96
N GLU A 68 -9.99 20.01 -13.18
CA GLU A 68 -11.36 20.48 -13.24
C GLU A 68 -11.59 20.82 -14.71
N LYS A 69 -12.35 19.96 -15.39
CA LYS A 69 -12.90 20.28 -16.70
C LYS A 69 -13.56 21.65 -16.53
N PRO A 70 -13.16 22.68 -17.29
CA PRO A 70 -13.91 23.92 -17.26
C PRO A 70 -15.29 23.62 -17.83
N THR A 71 -16.26 23.45 -16.94
CA THR A 71 -17.67 23.53 -17.28
C THR A 71 -17.88 24.96 -17.75
N LYS A 72 -17.85 25.17 -19.08
CA LYS A 72 -18.34 26.40 -19.68
C LYS A 72 -19.83 26.50 -19.34
N LYS A 73 -20.12 27.13 -18.20
CA LYS A 73 -21.44 27.64 -17.84
C LYS A 73 -21.93 28.49 -19.01
N GLY A 74 -23.08 28.11 -19.54
CA GLY A 74 -23.82 28.91 -20.50
C GLY A 74 -24.00 30.33 -19.97
N LYS A 75 -23.76 31.29 -20.85
CA LYS A 75 -24.15 32.68 -20.63
C LYS A 75 -25.28 32.97 -21.61
N LYS A 76 -26.40 33.33 -21.00
CA LYS A 76 -27.59 34.02 -21.49
C LYS A 76 -27.32 34.95 -22.68
#